data_AF-A0A842LM91-F1
#
_entry.id   AF-A0A842LM91-F1
#
_cell.length_a   1.000
_cell.length_b   1.000
_cell.length_c   1.000
_cell.angle_alpha   90.00
_cell.angle_beta   90.00
_cell.angle_gamma   90.00
#
_symmetry.space_group_name_H-M   'P 1'
#
loop_
_entity.id
_entity.type
_entity.pdbx_description
1 polymer ?
#
loop_
_entity_poly.entity_id
_entity_poly.type
_entity_poly.pdbx_seq_one_letter_code
_entity_poly.pdbx_strand_id
1 'polypeptide(L)'
;MEVLALDVGTGTTDVLLYEEGKEIENCVKLIIPSATRVLAEKIRKAREKNQDVFLFGHLMGGGPLLRAVMEHIESGLRVYATEESAKSLHDNLERVRELGVIITESSDALALKTGDLPLE
;
A
#
# COMPACT_ATOMS: atom_id res chain seq x y z
N MET A 1 26.16 -18.54 -6.06
CA MET A 1 25.61 -17.21 -5.75
C MET A 1 24.13 -17.34 -5.41
N GLU A 2 23.62 -16.48 -4.54
CA GLU A 2 22.19 -16.41 -4.20
C GLU A 2 21.65 -15.03 -4.60
N VAL A 3 20.46 -14.98 -5.18
CA VAL A 3 19.78 -13.74 -5.58
C VAL A 3 18.34 -13.78 -5.12
N LEU A 4 17.89 -12.74 -4.40
CA LEU A 4 16.48 -12.55 -4.09
C LEU A 4 15.85 -11.65 -5.16
N ALA A 5 15.01 -12.23 -6.00
CA ALA A 5 14.22 -11.50 -7.00
C ALA A 5 12.81 -11.22 -6.48
N LEU A 6 12.33 -10.01 -6.70
CA LEU A 6 11.01 -9.54 -6.30
C LEU A 6 10.29 -8.98 -7.51
N ASP A 7 9.11 -9.52 -7.81
CA ASP A 7 8.17 -8.94 -8.78
C ASP A 7 6.96 -8.40 -8.02
N VAL A 8 6.80 -7.07 -8.04
CA VAL A 8 5.74 -6.37 -7.30
C VAL A 8 4.63 -5.99 -8.27
N GLY A 9 3.56 -6.79 -8.26
CA GLY A 9 2.35 -6.51 -9.00
C GLY A 9 1.29 -5.79 -8.16
N THR A 10 0.22 -5.35 -8.83
CA THR A 10 -0.93 -4.71 -8.16
C THR A 10 -1.63 -5.64 -7.15
N GLY A 11 -1.60 -6.96 -7.38
CA GLY A 11 -2.31 -7.94 -6.55
C GLY A 11 -1.42 -8.87 -5.72
N THR A 12 -0.23 -9.18 -6.22
CA THR A 12 0.71 -10.11 -5.59
C THR A 12 2.12 -9.54 -5.61
N THR A 13 2.93 -10.00 -4.68
CA THR A 13 4.39 -9.91 -4.76
C THR A 13 4.91 -11.33 -4.90
N ASP A 14 5.58 -11.60 -6.01
CA ASP A 14 6.25 -12.87 -6.27
C ASP A 14 7.71 -12.75 -5.83
N VAL A 15 8.12 -13.62 -4.91
CA VAL A 15 9.47 -13.66 -4.32
C VAL A 15 10.14 -14.95 -4.76
N LEU A 16 11.33 -14.85 -5.34
CA LEU A 16 12.17 -15.98 -5.72
C LEU A 16 13.54 -15.84 -5.07
N LEU A 17 13.92 -16.82 -4.25
CA LEU A 17 15.31 -16.99 -3.84
C LEU A 17 15.98 -17.91 -4.86
N TYR A 18 16.64 -17.31 -5.85
CA TYR A 18 17.43 -18.01 -6.83
C TYR A 18 18.75 -18.47 -6.22
N GLU A 19 19.09 -19.75 -6.41
CA GLU A 19 20.32 -20.37 -5.96
C GLU A 19 21.06 -20.97 -7.15
N GLU A 20 22.28 -20.49 -7.41
CA GLU A 20 23.11 -20.99 -8.51
C GLU A 20 23.39 -22.50 -8.37
N GLY A 21 23.25 -23.23 -9.47
CA GLY A 21 23.44 -24.69 -9.51
C GLY A 21 22.18 -25.50 -9.17
N LYS A 22 21.08 -24.86 -8.80
CA LYS A 22 19.74 -25.49 -8.76
C LYS A 22 18.97 -25.16 -10.03
N GLU A 23 18.18 -26.12 -10.52
CA GLU A 23 17.13 -25.83 -11.50
C GLU A 23 16.14 -24.82 -10.91
N ILE A 24 15.65 -23.89 -11.73
CA ILE A 24 14.84 -22.77 -11.26
C ILE A 24 13.54 -23.22 -10.59
N GLU A 25 12.96 -24.33 -11.03
CA GLU A 25 11.75 -24.94 -10.47
C GLU A 25 11.98 -25.50 -9.06
N ASN A 26 13.24 -25.77 -8.69
CA ASN A 26 13.63 -26.25 -7.37
C ASN A 26 14.09 -25.13 -6.42
N CYS A 27 14.13 -23.88 -6.91
CA CYS A 27 14.39 -22.71 -6.08
C CYS A 27 13.18 -22.36 -5.21
N VAL A 28 13.41 -21.76 -4.04
CA VAL A 28 12.31 -21.36 -3.14
C VAL A 28 11.54 -20.20 -3.79
N LYS A 29 10.23 -20.40 -3.98
CA LYS A 29 9.30 -19.37 -4.46
C LYS A 29 8.17 -19.14 -3.46
N LEU A 30 7.83 -17.89 -3.25
CA LEU A 30 6.68 -17.46 -2.44
C LEU A 30 5.83 -16.46 -3.24
N ILE A 31 4.51 -16.61 -3.16
CA ILE A 31 3.55 -15.66 -3.74
C ILE A 31 2.71 -15.10 -2.59
N ILE A 32 2.86 -13.82 -2.28
CA ILE A 32 2.12 -13.14 -1.21
C ILE A 32 1.22 -12.04 -1.76
N PRO A 33 0.23 -11.54 -1.00
CA PRO A 33 -0.49 -10.33 -1.35
C PRO A 33 0.47 -9.14 -1.51
N SER A 34 0.22 -8.29 -2.50
CA SER A 34 0.96 -7.04 -2.69
C SER A 34 0.78 -6.09 -1.50
N ALA A 35 1.73 -5.17 -1.31
CA ALA A 35 1.64 -4.15 -0.27
C ALA A 35 0.36 -3.30 -0.39
N THR A 36 -0.10 -3.03 -1.61
CA THR A 36 -1.36 -2.31 -1.86
C THR A 36 -2.58 -3.06 -1.31
N ARG A 37 -2.64 -4.39 -1.44
CA ARG A 37 -3.69 -5.22 -0.86
C ARG A 37 -3.61 -5.31 0.65
N VAL A 38 -2.39 -5.46 1.18
CA VAL A 38 -2.17 -5.48 2.64
C VAL A 38 -2.65 -4.17 3.26
N LEU A 39 -2.33 -3.02 2.65
CA LEU A 39 -2.73 -1.72 3.14
C LEU A 39 -4.25 -1.47 3.00
N ALA A 40 -4.84 -1.87 1.86
CA ALA A 40 -6.28 -1.83 1.66
C ALA A 40 -7.05 -2.59 2.75
N GLU A 41 -6.56 -3.77 3.12
CA GLU A 41 -7.14 -4.58 4.20
C GLU A 41 -6.97 -3.93 5.58
N LYS A 42 -5.84 -3.26 5.85
CA LYS A 42 -5.65 -2.45 7.07
C LYS A 42 -6.66 -1.29 7.13
N ILE A 43 -6.89 -0.58 6.02
CA ILE A 43 -7.89 0.50 5.92
C ILE A 43 -9.31 -0.03 6.14
N ARG A 44 -9.64 -1.21 5.58
CA ARG A 44 -10.93 -1.86 5.82
C ARG A 44 -11.15 -2.14 7.31
N LYS A 45 -10.15 -2.70 7.99
CA LYS A 45 -10.20 -2.96 9.44
C LYS A 45 -10.33 -1.68 10.27
N ALA A 46 -9.68 -0.59 9.85
CA ALA A 46 -9.81 0.72 10.49
C ALA A 46 -11.23 1.28 10.31
N ARG A 47 -11.79 1.16 9.10
CA ARG A 47 -13.17 1.54 8.77
C ARG A 47 -14.19 0.83 9.65
N GLU A 48 -14.05 -0.50 9.81
CA GLU A 48 -14.92 -1.30 10.68
C GLU A 48 -14.88 -0.88 12.15
N LYS A 49 -13.78 -0.24 12.57
CA LYS A 49 -13.61 0.32 13.92
C LYS A 49 -13.95 1.80 14.01
N ASN A 50 -14.47 2.41 12.95
CA ASN A 50 -14.74 3.85 12.84
C ASN A 50 -13.51 4.71 13.18
N GLN A 51 -12.33 4.31 12.71
CA GLN A 51 -11.08 5.04 12.93
C GLN A 51 -10.63 5.74 11.64
N ASP A 52 -10.36 7.04 11.75
CA ASP A 52 -9.64 7.79 10.71
C ASP A 52 -8.24 7.19 10.48
N VAL A 53 -7.70 7.36 9.28
CA VAL A 53 -6.38 6.84 8.90
C VAL A 53 -5.44 7.92 8.40
N PHE A 54 -4.14 7.75 8.64
CA PHE A 54 -3.07 8.60 8.14
C PHE A 54 -2.07 7.78 7.32
N LEU A 55 -1.98 8.09 6.02
CA LEU A 55 -1.05 7.46 5.09
C LEU A 55 0.27 8.22 5.08
N PHE A 56 1.37 7.53 5.35
CA PHE A 56 2.72 8.13 5.36
C PHE A 56 3.75 7.16 4.81
N GLY A 57 4.93 7.65 4.44
CA GLY A 57 5.97 6.84 3.78
C GLY A 57 6.04 7.16 2.29
N HIS A 58 6.36 6.15 1.48
CA HIS A 58 6.77 6.36 0.10
C HIS A 58 5.62 6.21 -0.90
N LEU A 59 5.80 6.80 -2.08
CA LEU A 59 4.98 6.52 -3.25
C LEU A 59 4.96 5.02 -3.55
N MET A 60 3.78 4.47 -3.82
CA MET A 60 3.57 3.09 -4.24
C MET A 60 2.44 3.00 -5.27
N GLY A 61 2.16 1.80 -5.77
CA GLY A 61 1.00 1.57 -6.64
C GLY A 61 -0.35 1.90 -5.97
N GLY A 62 -1.29 2.48 -6.74
CA GLY A 62 -2.58 2.89 -6.20
C GLY A 62 -3.65 1.81 -6.09
N GLY A 63 -3.75 0.91 -7.07
CA GLY A 63 -4.86 -0.04 -7.29
C GLY A 63 -5.82 -0.32 -6.10
N PRO A 64 -5.64 -1.41 -5.33
CA PRO A 64 -6.49 -1.73 -4.17
C PRO A 64 -6.53 -0.65 -3.09
N LEU A 65 -5.42 0.07 -2.87
CA LEU A 65 -5.32 1.14 -1.86
C LEU A 65 -6.30 2.28 -2.16
N LEU A 66 -6.32 2.78 -3.40
CA LEU A 66 -7.21 3.85 -3.84
C LEU A 66 -8.67 3.48 -3.62
N ARG A 67 -9.06 2.25 -3.98
CA ARG A 67 -10.42 1.76 -3.73
C ARG A 67 -10.76 1.76 -2.23
N ALA A 68 -9.87 1.25 -1.38
CA ALA A 68 -10.10 1.21 0.05
C ALA A 68 -10.20 2.61 0.68
N VAL A 69 -9.41 3.57 0.18
CA VAL A 69 -9.47 4.98 0.58
C VAL A 69 -10.82 5.60 0.20
N MET A 70 -11.28 5.41 -1.04
CA MET A 70 -12.58 5.95 -1.47
C MET A 70 -13.72 5.39 -0.63
N GLU A 71 -13.77 4.07 -0.42
CA GLU A 71 -14.78 3.44 0.45
C GLU A 71 -14.72 3.95 1.89
N HIS A 72 -13.52 4.28 2.41
CA HIS A 72 -13.33 4.85 3.74
C HIS A 72 -13.93 6.27 3.84
N ILE A 73 -13.68 7.11 2.84
CA ILE A 73 -14.21 8.47 2.74
C ILE A 73 -15.73 8.45 2.55
N GLU A 74 -16.25 7.58 1.69
CA GLU A 74 -17.70 7.39 1.48
C GLU A 74 -18.43 6.96 2.76
N SER A 75 -17.71 6.33 3.70
CA SER A 75 -18.23 5.95 5.02
C SER A 75 -18.24 7.12 6.03
N GLY A 76 -17.82 8.32 5.62
CA GLY A 76 -17.75 9.51 6.46
C GLY A 76 -16.51 9.61 7.34
N LEU A 77 -15.53 8.73 7.16
CA LEU A 77 -14.26 8.75 7.90
C LEU A 77 -13.19 9.55 7.15
N ARG A 78 -12.22 10.08 7.88
CA ARG A 78 -11.18 10.95 7.32
C ARG A 78 -9.95 10.14 6.91
N VAL A 79 -9.42 10.50 5.75
CA VAL A 79 -8.12 10.00 5.28
C VAL A 79 -7.17 11.18 5.22
N TYR A 80 -6.10 11.09 6.01
CA TYR A 80 -4.97 12.01 5.97
C TYR A 80 -3.82 11.38 5.18
N ALA A 81 -2.99 12.18 4.51
CA ALA A 81 -1.79 11.67 3.85
C ALA A 81 -0.67 12.71 3.77
N THR A 82 0.59 12.28 3.86
CA THR A 82 1.71 13.13 3.42
C THR A 82 1.67 13.32 1.90
N GLU A 83 2.32 14.37 1.37
CA GLU A 83 2.35 14.61 -0.08
C GLU A 83 2.94 13.43 -0.87
N GLU A 84 3.96 12.76 -0.32
CA GLU A 84 4.61 11.62 -0.99
C GLU A 84 3.69 10.40 -1.05
N SER A 85 3.01 10.07 0.05
CA SER A 85 2.07 8.96 0.09
C SER A 85 0.80 9.23 -0.72
N ALA A 86 0.32 10.48 -0.72
CA ALA A 86 -0.85 10.93 -1.48
C ALA A 86 -0.71 10.65 -2.99
N LYS A 87 0.51 10.75 -3.53
CA LYS A 87 0.80 10.45 -4.94
C LYS A 87 0.51 9.00 -5.33
N SER A 88 0.39 8.09 -4.36
CA SER A 88 -0.04 6.70 -4.61
C SER A 88 -1.52 6.63 -5.04
N LEU A 89 -2.33 7.64 -4.71
CA LEU A 89 -3.74 7.70 -5.07
C LEU A 89 -3.94 8.35 -6.44
N HIS A 90 -3.17 9.40 -6.73
CA HIS A 90 -3.11 10.07 -8.02
C HIS A 90 -1.85 10.96 -8.06
N ASP A 91 -1.20 11.11 -9.22
CA ASP A 91 0.01 11.92 -9.38
C ASP A 91 -0.22 13.44 -9.14
N ASN A 92 -1.37 13.95 -9.58
CA ASN A 92 -1.86 15.30 -9.27
C ASN A 92 -2.51 15.40 -7.87
N LEU A 93 -1.87 16.15 -6.97
CA LEU A 93 -2.35 16.38 -5.59
C LEU A 93 -3.68 17.13 -5.51
N GLU A 94 -4.02 18.00 -6.46
CA GLU A 94 -5.34 18.64 -6.48
C GLU A 94 -6.43 17.60 -6.69
N ARG A 95 -6.17 16.61 -7.57
CA ARG A 95 -7.11 15.51 -7.77
C ARG A 95 -7.25 14.65 -6.51
N VAL A 96 -6.17 14.47 -5.75
CA VAL A 96 -6.22 13.77 -4.45
C VAL A 96 -7.06 14.54 -3.43
N ARG A 97 -6.96 15.88 -3.37
CA ARG A 97 -7.81 16.71 -2.51
C ARG A 97 -9.28 16.64 -2.92
N GLU A 98 -9.57 16.62 -4.22
CA GLU A 98 -10.93 16.44 -4.75
C GLU A 98 -11.55 15.08 -4.38
N LEU A 99 -10.73 14.04 -4.18
CA LEU A 99 -11.20 12.75 -3.65
C LEU A 99 -11.61 12.82 -2.17
N GLY A 100 -11.30 13.91 -1.46
CA GLY A 100 -11.60 14.09 -0.03
C GLY A 100 -10.45 13.74 0.91
N VAL A 101 -9.23 13.51 0.38
CA VAL A 101 -8.05 13.24 1.20
C VAL A 101 -7.46 14.55 1.72
N ILE A 102 -7.13 14.57 3.02
CA ILE A 102 -6.53 15.72 3.69
C ILE A 102 -5.01 15.57 3.65
N ILE A 103 -4.34 16.39 2.85
CA ILE A 103 -2.88 16.37 2.73
C ILE A 103 -2.26 17.14 3.91
N THR A 104 -1.44 16.49 4.71
CA THR A 104 -0.79 17.02 5.92
C THR A 104 0.48 16.23 6.26
N GLU A 105 1.43 16.87 6.93
CA GLU A 105 2.67 16.22 7.37
C GLU A 105 2.49 15.32 8.62
N SER A 106 1.40 15.52 9.37
CA SER A 106 1.09 14.72 10.56
C SER A 106 -0.40 14.69 10.87
N SER A 107 -0.83 13.65 11.58
CA SER A 107 -2.19 13.45 12.08
C SER A 107 -2.18 12.47 13.27
N ASP A 108 -3.13 12.62 14.18
CA ASP A 108 -3.36 11.68 15.31
C ASP A 108 -4.15 10.43 14.91
N ALA A 109 -4.54 10.33 13.63
CA ALA A 109 -5.23 9.17 13.07
C ALA A 109 -4.33 7.91 13.05
N LEU A 110 -4.93 6.75 12.75
CA LEU A 110 -4.17 5.50 12.67
C LEU A 110 -3.11 5.58 11.57
N ALA A 111 -1.84 5.58 11.96
CA ALA A 111 -0.71 5.67 11.04
C ALA A 111 -0.52 4.36 10.25
N LEU A 112 -0.57 4.47 8.93
CA LEU A 112 -0.46 3.36 7.98
C LEU A 112 0.64 3.68 6.96
N LYS A 113 1.72 2.90 6.99
CA LYS A 113 2.90 3.12 6.14
C LYS A 113 2.65 2.64 4.71
N THR A 114 2.89 3.49 3.72
CA THR A 114 2.90 3.17 2.28
C THR A 114 4.31 2.77 1.82
N GLY A 115 4.37 1.90 0.83
CA GLY A 115 5.60 1.38 0.22
C GLY A 115 5.33 0.11 -0.58
N ASP A 116 6.20 -0.23 -1.52
CA ASP A 116 5.98 -1.34 -2.45
C ASP A 116 6.12 -2.73 -1.82
N LEU A 117 6.81 -2.83 -0.69
CA LEU A 117 6.98 -4.08 0.05
C LEU A 117 6.27 -3.97 1.41
N PRO A 118 5.52 -5.01 1.83
CA PRO A 118 4.84 -5.03 3.11
C PRO A 118 5.82 -5.38 4.26
N LEU A 119 6.91 -4.62 4.37
CA LEU A 119 7.92 -4.76 5.43
C LEU A 119 7.64 -3.70 6.51
N GLU A 120 7.68 -4.10 7.78
CA GLU A 120 7.50 -3.18 8.92
C GLU A 120 8.78 -2.39 9.22
#